data_AF-A0A7Y9FHN5-F1
#
_entry.id   AF-A0A7Y9FHN5-F1
#
_cell.length_a   1.000
_cell.length_b   1.000
_cell.length_c   1.000
_cell.angle_alpha   90.00
_cell.angle_beta   90.00
_cell.angle_gamma   90.00
#
_symmetry.space_group_name_H-M   'P 1'
#
loop_
_entity.id
_entity.type
_entity.pdbx_description
1 polymer ?
#
loop_
_entity_poly.entity_id
_entity_poly.type
_entity_poly.pdbx_seq_one_letter_code
_entity_poly.pdbx_strand_id
1 'polypeptide(L)'
;MTTYDDTDLFGQIEDPPPGGRSSRPVRAGRVLVVAAALVVAGVAWLLLANGGGDDAQDATMTVAILDRAQESTDELDPDDLTLTGVDPLTTRFAVRTEAGRHFVALRGDGSLCVVQVPDGDTTQFMCAAASPTATVTVTAEDGSQVLVGADGAQAPPADEGWREAGSNVWVADAPAPTP
;
A
#
# COMPACT_ATOMS: atom_id res chain seq x y z
N MET A 1 -49.13 -24.43 -37.64
CA MET A 1 -49.28 -24.48 -39.11
C MET A 1 -49.68 -23.07 -39.51
N THR A 2 -48.73 -22.13 -39.64
CA THR A 2 -48.00 -21.75 -40.88
C THR A 2 -49.01 -21.47 -42.00
N THR A 3 -49.06 -20.26 -42.55
CA THR A 3 -48.06 -19.81 -43.54
C THR A 3 -47.87 -18.29 -43.53
N TYR A 4 -46.60 -17.89 -43.51
CA TYR A 4 -46.05 -16.60 -43.91
C TYR A 4 -46.07 -16.52 -45.44
N ASP A 5 -46.40 -15.37 -46.02
CA ASP A 5 -45.88 -14.99 -47.33
C ASP A 5 -45.42 -13.53 -47.28
N ASP A 6 -44.10 -13.40 -47.33
CA ASP A 6 -43.29 -12.20 -47.54
C ASP A 6 -43.32 -11.86 -49.03
N THR A 7 -43.64 -10.62 -49.38
CA THR A 7 -42.93 -9.80 -50.40
C THR A 7 -43.76 -8.56 -50.70
N ASP A 8 -43.44 -7.44 -50.08
CA ASP A 8 -43.38 -6.11 -50.72
C ASP A 8 -42.70 -5.10 -49.77
N LEU A 9 -41.62 -5.56 -49.13
CA LEU A 9 -40.78 -4.77 -48.23
C LEU A 9 -39.64 -4.05 -49.00
N PHE A 10 -39.84 -3.65 -50.25
CA PHE A 10 -38.83 -2.91 -51.01
C PHE A 10 -39.48 -1.99 -52.05
N GLY A 11 -39.98 -0.83 -51.61
CA GLY A 11 -40.61 0.10 -52.53
C GLY A 11 -40.94 1.47 -51.94
N GLN A 12 -39.94 2.17 -51.39
CA GLN A 12 -39.89 3.65 -51.34
C GLN A 12 -38.64 4.12 -50.59
N ILE A 13 -37.53 4.30 -51.31
CA ILE A 13 -36.51 5.29 -50.94
C ILE A 13 -36.09 5.99 -52.24
N GLU A 14 -36.33 7.30 -52.25
CA GLU A 14 -36.10 8.26 -53.33
C GLU A 14 -34.71 8.16 -53.99
N ASP A 15 -34.69 8.31 -55.32
CA ASP A 15 -33.50 8.54 -56.12
C ASP A 15 -32.80 9.87 -55.73
N PRO A 16 -31.49 9.86 -55.40
CA PRO A 16 -30.70 11.09 -55.25
C PRO A 16 -30.11 11.56 -56.59
N PRO A 17 -29.94 12.89 -56.79
CA PRO A 17 -29.36 13.45 -58.01
C PRO A 17 -27.84 13.21 -58.13
N PRO A 18 -27.25 13.24 -59.34
CA PRO A 18 -25.84 12.94 -59.51
C PRO A 18 -24.96 14.16 -59.22
N GLY A 19 -24.05 14.02 -58.26
CA GLY A 19 -22.87 14.87 -58.14
C GLY A 19 -22.62 15.42 -56.74
N GLY A 20 -21.49 15.03 -56.13
CA GLY A 20 -20.97 15.75 -54.97
C GLY A 20 -20.05 14.96 -54.06
N ARG A 21 -18.77 14.89 -54.45
CA ARG A 21 -17.55 14.66 -53.65
C ARG A 21 -17.73 14.33 -52.16
N SER A 22 -17.24 13.15 -51.80
CA SER A 22 -16.83 12.70 -50.46
C SER A 22 -16.23 13.83 -49.59
N SER A 23 -16.84 14.12 -48.43
CA SER A 23 -16.20 14.88 -47.36
C SER A 23 -16.82 14.60 -45.98
N ARG A 24 -16.46 13.46 -45.39
CA ARG A 24 -16.59 13.26 -43.93
C ARG A 24 -15.33 12.60 -43.36
N PRO A 25 -14.36 13.41 -42.87
CA PRO A 25 -13.60 12.96 -41.70
C PRO A 25 -13.16 14.08 -40.74
N VAL A 26 -13.85 15.23 -40.62
CA VAL A 26 -13.34 16.33 -39.75
C VAL A 26 -13.89 16.31 -38.32
N ARG A 27 -15.09 15.73 -38.09
CA ARG A 27 -15.72 15.73 -36.75
C ARG A 27 -15.24 14.58 -35.83
N ALA A 28 -14.84 13.44 -36.40
CA ALA A 28 -14.35 12.29 -35.63
C ALA A 28 -12.97 12.54 -34.99
N GLY A 29 -12.09 13.27 -35.69
CA GLY A 29 -10.75 13.60 -35.17
C GLY A 29 -10.78 14.51 -33.93
N ARG A 30 -11.75 15.43 -33.84
CA ARG A 30 -11.86 16.35 -32.69
C ARG A 30 -12.28 15.65 -31.40
N VAL A 31 -13.17 14.66 -31.47
CA VAL A 31 -13.63 13.92 -30.28
C VAL A 31 -12.49 13.07 -29.71
N LEU A 32 -11.68 12.45 -30.58
CA LEU A 32 -10.56 11.60 -30.16
C LEU A 32 -9.46 12.41 -29.48
N VAL A 33 -9.18 13.63 -29.96
CA VAL A 33 -8.22 14.56 -29.32
C VAL A 33 -8.69 15.00 -27.93
N VAL A 34 -9.98 15.29 -27.75
CA VAL A 34 -10.53 15.68 -26.44
C VAL A 34 -10.50 14.52 -25.45
N ALA A 35 -10.85 13.31 -25.89
CA ALA A 35 -10.77 12.12 -25.06
C ALA A 35 -9.31 11.83 -24.63
N ALA A 36 -8.36 11.91 -25.57
CA ALA A 36 -6.94 11.74 -25.24
C ALA A 36 -6.44 12.82 -24.26
N ALA A 37 -6.85 14.08 -24.44
CA ALA A 37 -6.49 15.16 -23.53
C ALA A 37 -7.06 14.94 -22.11
N LEU A 38 -8.28 14.43 -21.99
CA LEU A 38 -8.88 14.09 -20.70
C LEU A 38 -8.20 12.91 -20.01
N VAL A 39 -7.77 11.89 -20.77
CA VAL A 39 -6.99 10.76 -20.22
C VAL A 39 -5.62 11.24 -19.75
N VAL A 40 -4.91 12.06 -20.52
CA VAL A 40 -3.60 12.61 -20.12
C VAL A 40 -3.75 13.52 -18.90
N ALA A 41 -4.77 14.39 -18.88
CA ALA A 41 -5.06 15.23 -17.73
C ALA A 41 -5.41 14.40 -16.48
N GLY A 42 -6.22 13.35 -16.63
CA GLY A 42 -6.59 12.45 -15.54
C GLY A 42 -5.38 11.68 -14.99
N VAL A 43 -4.54 11.11 -15.87
CA VAL A 43 -3.31 10.41 -15.47
C VAL A 43 -2.32 11.37 -14.82
N ALA A 44 -2.14 12.58 -15.36
CA ALA A 44 -1.32 13.60 -14.75
C ALA A 44 -1.84 13.98 -13.36
N TRP A 45 -3.15 14.17 -13.21
CA TRP A 45 -3.77 14.45 -11.91
C TRP A 45 -3.57 13.31 -10.91
N LEU A 46 -3.67 12.06 -11.36
CA LEU A 46 -3.44 10.89 -10.52
C LEU A 46 -1.97 10.78 -10.07
N LEU A 47 -1.03 11.09 -10.97
CA LEU A 47 0.40 11.13 -10.66
C LEU A 47 0.76 12.30 -9.74
N LEU A 48 0.12 13.46 -9.88
CA LEU A 48 0.31 14.63 -9.02
C LEU A 48 -0.36 14.46 -7.65
N ALA A 49 -1.55 13.85 -7.59
CA ALA A 49 -2.22 13.53 -6.32
C ALA A 49 -1.44 12.46 -5.54
N ASN A 50 -0.82 11.51 -6.22
CA ASN A 50 0.10 10.54 -5.61
C ASN A 50 1.53 11.10 -5.41
N GLY A 51 1.89 12.22 -6.04
CA GLY A 51 3.21 12.84 -5.96
C GLY A 51 3.26 14.09 -5.06
N GLY A 52 2.16 14.43 -4.39
CA GLY A 52 2.06 15.58 -3.48
C GLY A 52 2.70 15.32 -2.12
N GLY A 53 4.02 15.16 -2.09
CA GLY A 53 4.82 14.97 -0.88
C GLY A 53 6.23 15.56 -0.98
N ASP A 54 6.40 16.69 -1.66
CA ASP A 54 7.70 17.37 -1.83
C ASP A 54 7.89 18.57 -0.86
N ASP A 55 7.59 18.39 0.43
CA ASP A 55 7.95 19.38 1.49
C ASP A 55 8.34 18.71 2.84
N ALA A 56 9.02 17.56 2.78
CA ALA A 56 9.63 16.92 3.96
C ALA A 56 10.97 16.21 3.64
N GLN A 57 11.80 16.79 2.77
CA GLN A 57 13.19 16.36 2.58
C GLN A 57 14.08 17.18 3.52
N ASP A 58 14.29 16.67 4.74
CA ASP A 58 15.61 16.75 5.41
C ASP A 58 15.71 15.96 6.74
N ALA A 59 14.74 15.09 7.01
CA ALA A 59 14.86 14.07 8.04
C ALA A 59 14.35 12.74 7.51
N THR A 60 15.01 12.23 6.45
CA THR A 60 14.68 10.90 5.90
C THR A 60 14.97 9.86 6.98
N MET A 61 13.91 9.40 7.64
CA MET A 61 13.97 8.27 8.56
C MET A 61 14.38 7.04 7.75
N THR A 62 15.55 6.49 8.04
CA THR A 62 16.01 5.22 7.49
C THR A 62 15.87 4.13 8.55
N VAL A 63 15.53 2.92 8.10
CA VAL A 63 15.34 1.76 8.96
C VAL A 63 15.95 0.58 8.24
N ALA A 64 17.11 0.10 8.68
CA ALA A 64 17.90 -0.88 7.94
C ALA A 64 17.13 -2.18 7.58
N ILE A 65 16.17 -2.62 8.40
CA ILE A 65 15.35 -3.79 8.06
C ILE A 65 14.48 -3.57 6.82
N LEU A 66 14.07 -2.33 6.54
CA LEU A 66 13.23 -1.98 5.40
C LEU A 66 14.01 -1.88 4.08
N ASP A 67 15.34 -1.75 4.16
CA ASP A 67 16.23 -1.64 2.99
C ASP A 67 16.45 -2.96 2.26
N ARG A 68 16.18 -4.10 2.92
CA ARG A 68 16.29 -5.41 2.27
C ARG A 68 15.17 -5.63 1.25
N ALA A 69 15.43 -6.46 0.25
CA ALA A 69 14.40 -6.90 -0.69
C ALA A 69 13.27 -7.63 0.06
N GLN A 70 12.03 -7.43 -0.39
CA GLN A 70 10.88 -8.14 0.16
C GLN A 70 10.94 -9.63 -0.23
N GLU A 71 10.63 -10.49 0.73
CA GLU A 71 10.53 -11.94 0.58
C GLU A 71 9.10 -12.41 0.84
N SER A 72 8.76 -13.65 0.45
CA SER A 72 7.41 -14.19 0.66
C SER A 72 7.00 -14.30 2.13
N THR A 73 7.96 -14.29 3.06
CA THR A 73 7.69 -14.26 4.51
C THR A 73 7.27 -12.90 5.02
N ASP A 74 7.42 -11.85 4.22
CA ASP A 74 7.14 -10.46 4.58
C ASP A 74 5.71 -10.04 4.24
N GLU A 75 4.88 -10.97 3.77
CA GLU A 75 3.50 -10.72 3.40
C GLU A 75 2.60 -10.75 4.64
N LEU A 76 1.83 -9.68 4.83
CA LEU A 76 0.69 -9.61 5.74
C LEU A 76 -0.58 -10.04 5.01
N ASP A 77 -1.53 -10.57 5.78
CA ASP A 77 -2.85 -10.90 5.24
C ASP A 77 -3.58 -9.60 4.79
N PRO A 78 -4.37 -9.61 3.71
CA PRO A 78 -5.14 -8.45 3.28
C PRO A 78 -6.03 -7.81 4.36
N ASP A 79 -6.57 -8.60 5.28
CA ASP A 79 -7.38 -8.10 6.38
C ASP A 79 -6.50 -7.31 7.39
N ASP A 80 -5.28 -7.79 7.66
CA ASP A 80 -4.30 -7.11 8.51
C ASP A 80 -3.81 -5.80 7.89
N LEU A 81 -3.57 -5.79 6.57
CA LEU A 81 -3.20 -4.59 5.83
C LEU A 81 -4.30 -3.52 5.91
N THR A 82 -5.56 -3.94 5.78
CA THR A 82 -6.72 -3.04 5.91
C THR A 82 -6.85 -2.49 7.31
N LEU A 83 -6.67 -3.34 8.33
CA LEU A 83 -6.76 -2.96 9.74
C LEU A 83 -5.65 -1.97 10.14
N THR A 84 -4.42 -2.23 9.71
CA THR A 84 -3.23 -1.49 10.16
C THR A 84 -2.93 -0.27 9.29
N GLY A 85 -3.37 -0.27 8.01
CA GLY A 85 -3.12 0.79 7.04
C GLY A 85 -1.66 0.93 6.61
N VAL A 86 -0.83 -0.08 6.87
CA VAL A 86 0.58 -0.09 6.45
C VAL A 86 0.72 -0.37 4.96
N ASP A 87 1.79 0.11 4.35
CA ASP A 87 2.11 -0.15 2.95
C ASP A 87 2.66 -1.58 2.79
N PRO A 88 1.97 -2.45 2.03
CA PRO A 88 2.41 -3.83 1.82
C PRO A 88 3.81 -3.93 1.19
N LEU A 89 4.23 -2.96 0.37
CA LEU A 89 5.54 -2.99 -0.30
C LEU A 89 6.70 -2.73 0.66
N THR A 90 6.42 -2.03 1.75
CA THR A 90 7.40 -1.72 2.80
C THR A 90 7.42 -2.75 3.91
N THR A 91 6.48 -3.69 3.92
CA THR A 91 6.37 -4.66 5.02
C THR A 91 7.54 -5.62 5.00
N ARG A 92 8.15 -5.85 6.17
CA ARG A 92 9.24 -6.80 6.39
C ARG A 92 8.97 -7.60 7.66
N PHE A 93 9.11 -8.91 7.58
CA PHE A 93 9.14 -9.76 8.76
C PHE A 93 10.35 -9.40 9.62
N ALA A 94 10.09 -9.16 10.90
CA ALA A 94 11.07 -8.74 11.88
C ALA A 94 11.57 -9.94 12.69
N VAL A 95 10.64 -10.60 13.40
CA VAL A 95 10.95 -11.66 14.35
C VAL A 95 9.68 -12.46 14.68
N ARG A 96 9.85 -13.72 15.07
CA ARG A 96 8.80 -14.51 15.72
C ARG A 96 9.12 -14.65 17.20
N THR A 97 8.17 -14.29 18.06
CA THR A 97 8.21 -14.53 19.51
C THR A 97 7.12 -15.52 19.91
N GLU A 98 7.00 -15.84 21.19
CA GLU A 98 5.89 -16.65 21.70
C GLU A 98 4.53 -15.97 21.49
N ALA A 99 4.51 -14.65 21.44
CA ALA A 99 3.31 -13.85 21.20
C ALA A 99 2.93 -13.71 19.71
N GLY A 100 3.66 -14.36 18.79
CA GLY A 100 3.34 -14.40 17.36
C GLY A 100 4.40 -13.79 16.44
N ARG A 101 3.98 -13.46 15.22
CA ARG A 101 4.84 -12.87 14.17
C ARG A 101 4.83 -11.35 14.28
N HIS A 102 6.00 -10.75 14.16
CA HIS A 102 6.17 -9.31 14.20
C HIS A 102 6.71 -8.81 12.86
N PHE A 103 6.13 -7.73 12.36
CA PHE A 103 6.47 -7.10 11.09
C PHE A 103 6.78 -5.63 11.31
N VAL A 104 7.70 -5.10 10.52
CA VAL A 104 7.98 -3.66 10.41
C VAL A 104 7.46 -3.18 9.08
N ALA A 105 6.80 -2.03 9.06
CA ALA A 105 6.32 -1.42 7.84
C ALA A 105 6.24 0.10 8.01
N LEU A 106 6.07 0.80 6.89
CA LEU A 106 5.70 2.21 6.88
C LEU A 106 4.23 2.36 6.57
N ARG A 107 3.63 3.45 7.05
CA ARG A 107 2.34 3.94 6.54
C ARG A 107 2.55 4.90 5.36
N GLY A 108 1.46 5.19 4.64
CA GLY A 108 1.49 6.16 3.54
C GLY A 108 1.91 7.58 3.95
N ASP A 109 1.86 7.93 5.23
CA ASP A 109 2.37 9.18 5.78
C ASP A 109 3.85 9.12 6.21
N GLY A 110 4.53 7.99 5.98
CA GLY A 110 5.91 7.74 6.36
C GLY A 110 6.12 7.30 7.81
N SER A 111 5.06 7.14 8.62
CA SER A 111 5.18 6.67 10.00
C SER A 111 5.75 5.25 10.07
N LEU A 112 6.65 5.01 11.02
CA LEU A 112 7.21 3.69 11.30
C LEU A 112 6.24 2.89 12.17
N CYS A 113 5.86 1.70 11.72
CA CYS A 113 4.93 0.85 12.44
C CYS A 113 5.54 -0.53 12.74
N VAL A 114 5.16 -1.08 13.89
CA VAL A 114 5.34 -2.50 14.22
C VAL A 114 3.97 -3.13 14.28
N VAL A 115 3.80 -4.21 13.53
CA VAL A 115 2.57 -5.02 13.48
C VAL A 115 2.86 -6.37 14.11
N GLN A 116 2.10 -6.72 15.13
CA GLN A 116 2.09 -8.03 15.76
C GLN A 116 0.87 -8.81 15.27
N VAL A 117 1.10 -10.01 14.74
CA VAL A 117 0.07 -10.97 14.34
C VAL A 117 0.17 -12.17 15.27
N PRO A 118 -0.66 -12.24 16.33
CA PRO A 118 -0.70 -13.37 17.25
C PRO A 118 -1.20 -14.66 16.59
N ASP A 119 -0.86 -15.81 17.16
CA ASP A 119 -1.40 -17.10 16.69
C ASP A 119 -2.85 -17.28 17.18
N GLY A 120 -3.82 -16.97 16.32
CA GLY A 120 -5.25 -17.19 16.60
C GLY A 120 -5.95 -16.06 17.36
N ASP A 121 -5.33 -14.88 17.44
CA ASP A 121 -5.91 -13.67 18.04
C ASP A 121 -5.88 -12.49 17.06
N THR A 122 -6.34 -11.33 17.52
CA THR A 122 -6.45 -10.09 16.77
C THR A 122 -5.09 -9.42 16.62
N THR A 123 -4.79 -9.01 15.40
CA THR A 123 -3.59 -8.23 15.07
C THR A 123 -3.53 -6.93 15.87
N GLN A 124 -2.36 -6.66 16.45
CA GLN A 124 -2.05 -5.45 17.20
C GLN A 124 -1.00 -4.65 16.43
N PHE A 125 -1.01 -3.32 16.52
CA PHE A 125 0.01 -2.51 15.90
C PHE A 125 0.22 -1.20 16.65
N MET A 126 1.44 -0.70 16.58
CA MET A 126 1.82 0.61 17.09
C MET A 126 2.63 1.33 16.02
N CYS A 127 2.48 2.65 15.96
CA CYS A 127 3.19 3.49 15.00
C CYS A 127 3.80 4.71 15.69
N ALA A 128 4.96 5.13 15.21
CA ALA A 128 5.62 6.37 15.59
C ALA A 128 5.73 7.28 14.36
N ALA A 129 5.59 8.58 14.58
CA ALA A 129 5.78 9.58 13.53
C ALA A 129 7.21 9.48 12.95
N ALA A 130 7.33 9.77 11.65
CA ALA A 130 8.61 9.74 10.96
C ALA A 130 9.63 10.67 11.62
N SER A 131 10.77 10.11 12.04
CA SER A 131 11.89 10.84 12.63
C SER A 131 13.18 10.00 12.50
N PRO A 132 14.37 10.60 12.29
CA PRO A 132 15.63 9.89 12.29
C PRO A 132 15.93 9.11 13.58
N THR A 133 15.26 9.46 14.68
CA THR A 133 15.38 8.82 15.99
C THR A 133 14.08 8.13 16.43
N ALA A 134 13.14 7.90 15.51
CA ALA A 134 11.87 7.25 15.82
C ALA A 134 12.11 5.88 16.45
N THR A 135 11.34 5.59 17.50
CA THR A 135 11.27 4.28 18.13
C THR A 135 9.81 3.92 18.31
N VAL A 136 9.51 2.64 18.13
CA VAL A 136 8.17 2.10 18.29
C VAL A 136 8.28 0.77 19.01
N THR A 137 7.48 0.63 20.06
CA THR A 137 7.41 -0.59 20.85
C THR A 137 5.99 -1.12 20.81
N VAL A 138 5.85 -2.41 20.54
CA VAL A 138 4.62 -3.15 20.77
C VAL A 138 4.83 -4.07 21.97
N THR A 139 3.86 -4.07 22.88
CA THR A 139 3.84 -4.94 24.05
C THR A 139 2.71 -5.94 23.87
N ALA A 140 3.05 -7.22 23.83
CA ALA A 140 2.10 -8.30 23.76
C ALA A 140 1.35 -8.48 25.09
N GLU A 141 0.25 -9.23 25.06
CA GLU A 141 -0.56 -9.50 26.27
C GLU A 141 0.18 -10.26 27.36
N ASP A 142 1.13 -11.12 26.99
CA ASP A 142 2.01 -11.84 27.92
C ASP A 142 3.08 -10.94 28.56
N GLY A 143 3.19 -9.68 28.11
CA GLY A 143 4.18 -8.71 28.57
C GLY A 143 5.52 -8.76 27.82
N SER A 144 5.68 -9.65 26.84
CA SER A 144 6.82 -9.60 25.92
C SER A 144 6.75 -8.34 25.05
N GLN A 145 7.90 -7.86 24.61
CA GLN A 145 8.00 -6.59 23.89
C GLN A 145 8.88 -6.72 22.65
N VAL A 146 8.48 -6.03 21.59
CA VAL A 146 9.29 -5.83 20.39
C VAL A 146 9.45 -4.34 20.15
N LEU A 147 10.70 -3.89 20.11
CA LEU A 147 11.08 -2.50 19.83
C LEU A 147 11.76 -2.44 18.46
N VAL A 148 11.35 -1.47 17.66
CA VAL A 148 11.99 -1.15 16.38
C VAL A 148 12.37 0.32 16.36
N GLY A 149 13.57 0.61 15.88
CA GLY A 149 14.12 1.96 15.81
C GLY A 149 14.52 2.37 14.40
N ALA A 150 14.47 3.66 14.10
CA ALA A 150 15.22 4.21 12.97
C ALA A 150 16.73 4.06 13.19
N ASP A 151 17.55 4.19 12.14
CA ASP A 151 19.00 3.98 12.24
C ASP A 151 19.71 4.98 13.16
N GLY A 152 19.14 6.18 13.33
CA GLY A 152 19.61 7.17 14.28
C GLY A 152 19.06 6.99 15.69
N ALA A 153 18.18 6.01 15.93
CA ALA A 153 17.64 5.73 17.25
C ALA A 153 18.71 5.09 18.15
N GLN A 154 18.64 5.42 19.45
CA GLN A 154 19.49 4.76 20.43
C GLN A 154 18.94 3.36 20.70
N ALA A 155 19.83 2.36 20.66
CA ALA A 155 19.49 0.99 21.08
C ALA A 155 19.03 0.98 22.55
N PRO A 156 18.07 0.11 22.92
CA PRO A 156 17.61 0.02 24.30
C PRO A 156 18.75 -0.41 25.25
N PRO A 157 18.69 -0.03 26.53
CA PRO A 157 19.71 -0.41 27.51
C PRO A 157 19.83 -1.93 27.65
N ALA A 158 21.06 -2.44 27.62
CA ALA A 158 21.33 -3.88 27.68
C ALA A 158 20.97 -4.50 29.05
N ASP A 159 20.88 -3.70 30.10
CA ASP A 159 20.54 -4.09 31.46
C ASP A 159 19.03 -4.22 31.72
N GLU A 160 18.19 -3.87 30.74
CA GLU A 160 16.72 -3.96 30.82
C GLU A 160 16.14 -5.24 30.19
N GLY A 161 16.98 -6.23 29.87
CA GLY A 161 16.54 -7.53 29.35
C GLY A 161 16.26 -7.55 27.84
N TRP A 162 16.60 -6.48 27.12
CA TRP A 162 16.53 -6.43 25.67
C TRP A 162 17.65 -7.25 25.03
N ARG A 163 17.29 -7.98 23.96
CA ARG A 163 18.24 -8.64 23.06
C ARG A 163 17.97 -8.20 21.63
N GLU A 164 19.03 -8.01 20.87
CA GLU A 164 18.93 -7.72 19.44
C GLU A 164 18.44 -8.97 18.69
N ALA A 165 17.42 -8.81 17.85
CA ALA A 165 16.83 -9.87 17.03
C ALA A 165 17.09 -9.66 15.53
N GLY A 166 17.61 -8.50 15.15
CA GLY A 166 17.95 -8.13 13.78
C GLY A 166 18.30 -6.65 13.70
N SER A 167 18.63 -6.18 12.51
CA SER A 167 18.95 -4.76 12.28
C SER A 167 17.80 -3.88 12.75
N ASN A 168 18.07 -3.09 13.78
CA ASN A 168 17.13 -2.17 14.39
C ASN A 168 15.91 -2.83 15.05
N VAL A 169 16.00 -4.12 15.37
CA VAL A 169 14.92 -4.86 16.04
C VAL A 169 15.45 -5.44 17.34
N TRP A 170 14.78 -5.13 18.43
CA TRP A 170 15.08 -5.65 19.75
C TRP A 170 13.84 -6.30 20.35
N VAL A 171 14.06 -7.33 21.15
CA VAL A 171 12.99 -8.05 21.84
C VAL A 171 13.32 -8.17 23.32
N ALA A 172 12.30 -8.11 24.16
CA ALA A 172 12.39 -8.40 25.59
C ALA A 172 11.34 -9.46 25.94
N ASP A 173 11.72 -10.45 26.74
CA ASP A 173 10.79 -11.49 27.18
C ASP A 173 9.79 -10.95 28.20
N ALA A 174 8.68 -11.68 28.34
CA ALA A 174 7.73 -11.42 29.41
C ALA A 174 8.43 -11.43 30.78
N PRO A 175 8.13 -10.47 31.67
CA PRO A 175 8.61 -10.54 33.04
C PRO A 175 8.08 -11.82 33.70
N ALA A 176 8.94 -12.48 34.49
CA ALA A 176 8.53 -13.67 35.22
C ALA A 176 7.30 -13.38 36.09
N PRO A 177 6.31 -14.29 36.14
CA PRO A 177 5.12 -14.08 36.96
C PRO A 177 5.55 -13.89 38.42
N THR A 178 5.16 -12.76 39.02
CA THR A 178 5.38 -12.52 40.45
C THR A 178 4.54 -13.53 41.24
N PRO A 179 5.13 -14.33 42.13
CA PRO A 179 4.41 -15.36 42.89
C PRO A 179 3.42 -14.79 43.90
#